data_AF-A0A7W1CJS0-F1
#
_entry.id   AF-A0A7W1CJS0-F1
#
_cell.length_a   1.000
_cell.length_b   1.000
_cell.length_c   1.000
_cell.angle_alpha   90.00
_cell.angle_beta   90.00
_cell.angle_gamma   90.00
#
_symmetry.space_group_name_H-M   'P 1'
#
loop_
_entity.id
_entity.type
_entity.pdbx_description
1 polymer ?
#
loop_
_entity_poly.entity_id
_entity_poly.type
_entity_poly.pdbx_seq_one_letter_code
_entity_poly.pdbx_strand_id
1 'polypeptide(L)' 'MEKKILIDYGWCQITFEDQKYFITFDEGAAVVNMKKYEISELQMKIAIGSETNAEKIAFILQKKV' A
#
# COMPACT_ATOMS: atom_id res chain seq x y z
N MET A 1 -16.73 10.69 -3.42
CA MET A 1 -15.67 10.35 -4.39
C MET A 1 -15.45 8.84 -4.33
N GLU A 2 -15.18 8.19 -5.47
CA GLU A 2 -15.10 6.73 -5.57
C GLU A 2 -13.66 6.25 -5.35
N LYS A 3 -13.49 5.25 -4.48
CA LYS A 3 -12.20 4.57 -4.28
C LYS A 3 -11.93 3.64 -5.45
N LYS A 4 -10.79 3.81 -6.13
CA LYS A 4 -10.33 2.93 -7.20
C LYS A 4 -9.21 2.02 -6.69
N ILE A 5 -9.36 0.71 -6.85
CA ILE A 5 -8.28 -0.25 -6.61
C ILE A 5 -7.37 -0.26 -7.86
N LEU A 6 -6.08 -0.02 -7.66
CA LEU A 6 -5.08 -0.04 -8.72
C LEU A 6 -4.45 -1.42 -8.86
N ILE A 7 -4.13 -2.06 -7.73
CA ILE A 7 -3.64 -3.43 -7.68
C ILE A 7 -3.95 -4.04 -6.31
N ASP A 8 -4.09 -5.36 -6.30
CA ASP A 8 -4.32 -6.15 -5.10
C ASP A 8 -3.43 -7.40 -5.16
N TYR A 9 -2.50 -7.52 -4.20
CA TYR A 9 -1.59 -8.65 -4.04
C TYR A 9 -2.06 -9.61 -2.92
N GLY A 10 -3.29 -9.44 -2.42
CA GLY A 10 -3.85 -10.24 -1.32
C GLY A 10 -3.43 -9.75 0.07
N TRP A 11 -2.13 -9.62 0.34
CA TRP A 11 -1.61 -9.07 1.60
C TRP A 11 -1.48 -7.53 1.59
N CYS A 12 -1.53 -6.93 0.39
CA CYS A 12 -1.37 -5.51 0.15
C CYS A 12 -2.26 -5.03 -1.00
N GLN A 13 -2.85 -3.85 -0.84
CA GLN A 13 -3.71 -3.21 -1.82
C GLN A 13 -3.26 -1.76 -2.05
N ILE A 14 -3.08 -1.36 -3.32
CA ILE A 14 -2.82 0.04 -3.69
C ILE A 14 -4.09 0.64 -4.28
N THR A 15 -4.48 1.80 -3.77
CA THR A 15 -5.74 2.46 -4.10
C THR A 15 -5.55 3.93 -4.40
N PHE A 16 -6.47 4.49 -5.20
CA PHE A 16 -6.57 5.91 -5.48
C PHE A 16 -7.94 6.41 -5.03
N GLU A 17 -7.95 7.37 -4.11
CA GLU A 17 -9.15 8.01 -3.59
C GLU A 17 -8.81 9.47 -3.25
N ASP A 18 -9.78 10.38 -3.42
CA ASP A 18 -9.60 11.81 -3.09
C ASP A 18 -8.33 12.45 -3.67
N GLN A 19 -8.00 12.10 -4.92
CA GLN A 19 -6.80 12.56 -5.64
C GLN A 19 -5.45 12.14 -5.01
N LYS A 20 -5.46 11.15 -4.12
CA LYS A 20 -4.29 10.65 -3.39
C LYS A 20 -4.10 9.15 -3.61
N TYR A 21 -2.86 8.71 -3.48
CA TYR A 21 -2.51 7.28 -3.55
C TYR A 21 -2.31 6.73 -2.15
N PHE A 22 -2.83 5.53 -1.92
CA PHE A 22 -2.69 4.83 -0.66
C PHE A 22 -2.23 3.41 -0.87
N ILE A 23 -1.35 2.94 0.00
CA ILE A 23 -1.03 1.53 0.16
C ILE A 23 -1.63 1.05 1.48
N THR A 24 -2.34 -0.07 1.42
CA THR A 24 -2.92 -0.73 2.60
C THR A 24 -2.33 -2.12 2.70
N PHE A 25 -1.72 -2.48 3.82
CA PHE A 25 -1.11 -3.80 3.99
C PHE A 25 -1.23 -4.28 5.44
N ASP A 26 -1.17 -5.59 5.62
CA ASP A 26 -1.10 -6.20 6.95
C ASP A 26 0.32 -6.06 7.52
N GLU A 27 0.43 -5.54 8.74
CA GLU A 27 1.74 -5.41 9.42
C GLU A 27 2.21 -6.70 10.10
N GLY A 28 1.36 -7.72 10.13
CA GLY A 28 1.68 -9.00 10.75
C GLY A 28 1.52 -8.96 12.28
N ALA A 29 0.62 -9.79 12.78
CA ALA A 29 0.45 -10.12 14.19
C ALA A 29 -0.41 -11.40 14.29
N ALA A 30 -0.73 -11.85 15.50
CA ALA A 30 -1.71 -12.93 15.70
C ALA A 30 -3.12 -12.58 15.16
N VAL A 31 -3.37 -11.31 14.83
CA VAL A 31 -4.61 -10.78 14.25
C VAL A 31 -4.25 -9.88 13.07
N VAL A 32 -5.01 -9.98 11.98
CA VAL A 32 -4.85 -9.13 10.79
C VAL A 32 -5.02 -7.66 11.18
N ASN A 33 -4.00 -6.84 10.95
CA ASN A 33 -4.03 -5.40 11.22
C ASN A 33 -3.66 -4.61 9.96
N MET A 34 -4.67 -4.34 9.14
CA MET A 34 -4.51 -3.59 7.90
C MET A 34 -4.24 -2.11 8.22
N LYS A 35 -3.01 -1.65 7.94
CA LYS A 35 -2.66 -0.23 8.02
C LYS A 35 -2.66 0.39 6.65
N LYS A 36 -3.15 1.64 6.59
CA LYS A 36 -3.26 2.45 5.39
C LYS A 36 -2.34 3.65 5.47
N TYR A 37 -1.53 3.84 4.45
CA TYR A 37 -0.55 4.92 4.36
C TYR A 37 -0.72 5.67 3.04
N GLU A 38 -0.72 7.00 3.10
CA GLU A 38 -0.60 7.84 1.89
C GLU A 38 0.81 7.69 1.31
N ILE A 39 0.90 7.52 0.00
CA ILE A 39 2.17 7.35 -0.73
C ILE A 39 2.26 8.32 -1.89
N SER A 40 3.47 8.63 -2.32
CA SER A 40 3.69 9.46 -3.51
C SER A 40 3.36 8.71 -4.80
N GLU A 41 3.14 9.43 -5.90
CA GLU A 41 2.94 8.83 -7.22
C GLU A 41 4.13 7.94 -7.64
N LEU A 42 5.37 8.33 -7.27
CA LEU A 42 6.56 7.52 -7.54
C LEU A 42 6.53 6.19 -6.79
N GLN A 43 6.21 6.21 -5.49
CA GLN A 43 6.07 5.01 -4.68
C GLN A 43 4.96 4.10 -5.19
N MET A 44 3.84 4.69 -5.65
CA MET A 44 2.74 3.97 -6.28
C MET A 44 3.22 3.26 -7.55
N LYS A 45 3.87 3.97 -8.48
CA LYS A 45 4.41 3.40 -9.72
C LYS A 45 5.39 2.24 -9.46
N ILE A 46 6.21 2.37 -8.42
CA ILE A 46 7.12 1.31 -7.98
C ILE A 46 6.33 0.10 -7.45
N ALA A 47 5.38 0.33 -6.54
CA ALA A 47 4.61 -0.73 -5.87
C ALA A 47 3.72 -1.53 -6.83
N ILE A 48 3.10 -0.90 -7.82
CA ILE A 48 2.30 -1.62 -8.83
C ILE A 48 3.16 -2.43 -9.81
N GLY A 49 4.48 -2.20 -9.85
CA GLY A 49 5.37 -2.89 -10.79
C GLY A 49 5.65 -4.35 -10.41
N SER A 50 5.60 -4.69 -9.12
CA SER A 50 5.68 -6.08 -8.63
C SER A 50 5.33 -6.18 -7.15
N GLU A 51 4.95 -7.38 -6.72
CA GLU A 51 4.70 -7.69 -5.31
C GLU A 51 5.93 -7.39 -4.42
N THR A 52 7.13 -7.79 -4.85
CA THR A 52 8.39 -7.48 -4.15
C THR A 52 8.65 -5.97 -4.01
N ASN A 53 8.23 -5.17 -4.98
CA ASN A 53 8.36 -3.72 -4.87
C ASN A 53 7.34 -3.14 -3.88
N ALA A 54 6.10 -3.64 -3.87
CA ALA A 54 5.11 -3.26 -2.87
C ALA A 54 5.59 -3.61 -1.45
N GLU A 55 6.25 -4.77 -1.26
CA GLU A 55 6.84 -5.19 0.01
C GLU A 55 7.93 -4.22 0.49
N LYS A 56 8.83 -3.80 -0.40
CA LYS A 56 9.86 -2.80 -0.07
C LYS A 56 9.25 -1.47 0.39
N ILE A 57 8.21 -1.00 -0.30
CA ILE A 57 7.52 0.24 0.08
C ILE A 57 6.82 0.08 1.43
N ALA A 58 6.09 -1.02 1.64
CA ALA A 58 5.44 -1.33 2.91
C ALA A 58 6.43 -1.36 4.08
N PHE A 59 7.57 -2.04 3.92
CA PHE A 59 8.62 -2.12 4.93
C PHE A 59 9.23 -0.75 5.29
N ILE A 60 9.44 0.12 4.29
CA ILE A 60 9.91 1.50 4.52
C ILE A 60 8.87 2.29 5.33
N LEU A 61 7.58 2.10 5.06
CA LEU A 61 6.50 2.80 5.75
C LEU A 61 6.33 2.32 7.20
N GLN A 62 6.43 1.02 7.45
CA GLN A 62 6.40 0.45 8.81
C GLN A 62 7.49 1.06 9.70
N LYS A 63 8.71 1.22 9.17
CA LYS A 63 9.85 1.76 9.94
C LYS A 63 9.78 3.26 10.25
N LYS A 64 8.84 4.00 9.64
CA LYS A 64 8.68 5.44 9.88
C LYS A 64 7.77 5.75 11.06
N VAL A 65 7.08 4.76 11.62
CA VAL A 65 6.20 4.86 12.79
C VAL A 65 6.92 4.40 14.04
#